data_AF-A0ABD3NMX0-F1
#
_entry.id   AF-A0ABD3NMX0-F1
#
_cell.length_a   1.000
_cell.length_b   1.000
_cell.length_c   1.000
_cell.angle_alpha   90.00
_cell.angle_beta   90.00
_cell.angle_gamma   90.00
#
_symmetry.space_group_name_H-M   'P 1'
#
loop_
_entity.id
_entity.type
_entity.pdbx_description
1 polymer ?
#
loop_
_entity_poly.entity_id
_entity_poly.type
_entity_poly.pdbx_seq_one_letter_code
_entity_poly.pdbx_strand_id
1 'polypeptide(L)'
;MEVFQVTESSPQARIATSKEKRAKRTSKAFKSAQDKSQTVKPFTSRFSDDINKAINANRECLVQAESEMLQLEDSFEDEQTFIEKFASGDAKDVVALNVTGTIMVTKRSTLCTAEDSALAQQFDDSKWTEQGCSAPRVMEWTPDEVSTWAKSIKGLNEDFSVMLYENDITGRELLALSFEALKVMGLKRVGTVALLLKEIEKLDKSSRDIVTLIEHSPYCFGKMLDYLRLKQLHSQGLLAKHPALPIVCDSQKKRFDKVVKYYFPGESAKFILG
;
A
#
# COMPACT_ATOMS: atom_id res chain seq x y z
N MET A 1 -18.38 -33.48 -2.45
CA MET A 1 -18.05 -32.09 -2.85
C MET A 1 -19.32 -31.55 -3.50
N GLU A 2 -20.18 -30.97 -2.68
CA GLU A 2 -21.51 -30.50 -3.09
C GLU A 2 -21.42 -29.03 -3.52
N VAL A 3 -21.93 -28.75 -4.72
CA VAL A 3 -21.91 -27.46 -5.38
C VAL A 3 -23.23 -26.77 -5.04
N PHE A 4 -23.19 -25.68 -4.26
CA PHE A 4 -24.36 -24.85 -4.02
C PHE A 4 -24.47 -23.78 -5.12
N GLN A 5 -25.54 -23.87 -5.92
CA GLN A 5 -25.95 -22.81 -6.82
C GLN A 5 -26.83 -21.81 -6.06
N VAL A 6 -26.43 -20.53 -6.09
CA VAL A 6 -27.24 -19.41 -5.60
C VAL A 6 -28.00 -18.81 -6.77
N THR A 7 -29.32 -18.90 -6.74
CA THR A 7 -30.21 -18.21 -7.68
C THR A 7 -30.60 -16.84 -7.12
N GLU A 8 -30.22 -15.77 -7.83
CA GLU A 8 -30.76 -14.43 -7.59
C GLU A 8 -32.20 -14.35 -8.09
N SER A 9 -33.10 -13.91 -7.22
CA SER A 9 -34.43 -13.43 -7.62
C SER A 9 -34.67 -12.06 -7.00
N SER A 10 -34.78 -11.07 -7.88
CA SER A 10 -35.09 -9.68 -7.55
C SER A 10 -36.61 -9.46 -7.54
N PRO A 11 -37.19 -8.76 -6.55
CA PRO A 11 -38.52 -8.22 -6.68
C PRO A 11 -38.49 -6.70 -6.91
N GLN A 12 -38.98 -6.29 -8.08
CA GLN A 12 -39.42 -4.92 -8.37
C GLN A 12 -40.69 -4.60 -7.55
N ALA A 13 -40.63 -3.60 -6.67
CA ALA A 13 -41.81 -3.01 -6.04
C ALA A 13 -42.13 -1.65 -6.67
N ARG A 14 -43.30 -1.58 -7.32
CA ARG A 14 -43.91 -0.37 -7.88
C ARG A 14 -44.52 0.48 -6.76
N ILE A 15 -44.13 1.74 -6.65
CA ILE A 15 -44.81 2.73 -5.80
C ILE A 15 -45.98 3.34 -6.58
N ALA A 16 -47.20 3.04 -6.15
CA ALA A 16 -48.42 3.69 -6.62
C ALA A 16 -48.66 4.96 -5.79
N THR A 17 -48.80 6.10 -6.48
CA THR A 17 -49.23 7.37 -5.88
C THR A 17 -50.75 7.47 -5.94
N SER A 18 -51.40 7.71 -4.80
CA SER A 18 -52.82 8.10 -4.75
C SER A 18 -53.00 9.42 -4.02
N LYS A 19 -53.54 10.40 -4.77
CA LYS A 19 -54.10 11.66 -4.29
C LYS A 19 -55.54 11.40 -3.84
N GLU A 20 -55.96 11.97 -2.70
CA GLU A 20 -57.35 12.38 -2.38
C GLU A 20 -57.40 12.75 -0.88
N LYS A 21 -58.27 13.62 -0.35
CA LYS A 21 -59.09 14.71 -0.86
C LYS A 21 -59.48 15.50 0.39
N ARG A 22 -59.53 16.82 0.25
CA ARG A 22 -59.94 17.77 1.27
C ARG A 22 -61.46 17.67 1.51
N ALA A 23 -61.89 17.44 2.74
CA ALA A 23 -63.28 17.64 3.15
C ALA A 23 -63.34 18.49 4.43
N LYS A 24 -63.91 19.69 4.29
CA LYS A 24 -64.33 20.56 5.40
C LYS A 24 -65.57 19.95 6.06
N ARG A 25 -65.61 19.91 7.39
CA ARG A 25 -66.87 19.87 8.14
C ARG A 25 -66.74 20.61 9.47
N THR A 26 -67.72 21.48 9.67
CA THR A 26 -67.95 22.37 10.81
C THR A 26 -68.85 21.70 11.85
N SER A 27 -68.55 21.88 13.13
CA SER A 27 -69.50 21.77 14.25
C SER A 27 -68.89 22.48 15.46
N LYS A 28 -69.28 23.73 15.73
CA LYS A 28 -70.39 24.14 16.61
C LYS A 28 -70.23 23.64 18.05
N ALA A 29 -69.85 24.58 18.92
CA ALA A 29 -69.67 24.43 20.35
C ALA A 29 -70.98 24.09 21.07
N PHE A 30 -70.91 23.11 21.98
CA PHE A 30 -71.85 22.95 23.08
C PHE A 30 -71.06 22.87 24.38
N LYS A 31 -71.30 23.86 25.25
CA LYS A 31 -70.92 23.82 26.66
C LYS A 31 -71.88 22.87 27.39
N SER A 32 -71.34 21.99 28.22
CA SER A 32 -72.08 21.36 29.32
C SER A 32 -71.12 21.03 30.46
N ALA A 33 -71.65 21.15 31.67
CA ALA A 33 -70.98 21.21 32.95
C ALA A 33 -70.43 19.85 33.43
N GLN A 34 -69.48 19.98 34.38
CA GLN A 34 -69.08 19.06 35.45
C GLN A 34 -69.52 17.59 35.33
N ASP A 35 -68.53 16.70 35.27
CA ASP A 35 -68.51 15.60 36.23
C ASP A 35 -67.07 15.15 36.54
N LYS A 36 -66.76 14.99 37.83
CA LYS A 36 -65.48 14.48 38.33
C LYS A 36 -65.51 12.95 38.19
N SER A 37 -65.25 12.46 37.00
CA SER A 37 -64.94 11.04 36.78
C SER A 37 -63.43 10.89 36.67
N GLN A 38 -62.83 10.17 37.64
CA GLN A 38 -61.49 9.63 37.50
C GLN A 38 -61.46 8.77 36.24
N THR A 39 -60.94 9.36 35.16
CA THR A 39 -60.68 8.68 33.92
C THR A 39 -59.47 7.80 34.17
N VAL A 40 -59.72 6.56 34.60
CA VAL A 40 -58.76 5.48 34.44
C VAL A 40 -58.47 5.44 32.95
N LYS A 41 -57.32 5.99 32.54
CA LYS A 41 -56.85 5.85 31.16
C LYS A 41 -56.93 4.35 30.84
N PRO A 42 -57.63 3.95 29.77
CA PRO A 42 -57.71 2.54 29.45
C PRO A 42 -56.28 2.04 29.31
N PHE A 43 -55.94 0.97 30.01
CA PHE A 43 -54.59 0.40 30.09
C PHE A 43 -53.97 0.19 28.68
N THR A 44 -54.82 0.04 27.68
CA THR A 44 -54.49 -0.04 26.25
C THR A 44 -53.84 1.21 25.66
N SER A 45 -54.07 2.42 26.20
CA SER A 45 -53.46 3.65 25.65
C SER A 45 -51.97 3.75 25.98
N ARG A 46 -51.57 3.36 27.20
CA ARG A 46 -50.18 3.39 27.65
C ARG A 46 -49.32 2.38 26.87
N PHE A 47 -49.86 1.18 26.66
CA PHE A 47 -49.21 0.15 25.85
C PHE A 47 -49.01 0.61 24.40
N SER A 48 -49.98 1.31 23.82
CA SER A 48 -49.86 1.89 22.48
C SER A 48 -48.81 3.00 22.42
N ASP A 49 -48.70 3.83 23.45
CA ASP A 49 -47.72 4.92 23.52
C ASP A 49 -46.28 4.38 23.64
N ASP A 50 -46.08 3.37 24.49
CA ASP A 50 -44.78 2.72 24.68
C ASP A 50 -44.31 2.00 23.40
N ILE A 51 -45.23 1.35 22.68
CA ILE A 51 -44.94 0.73 21.37
C ILE A 51 -44.58 1.80 20.34
N ASN A 52 -45.37 2.86 20.20
CA ASN A 52 -45.08 3.91 19.23
C ASN A 52 -43.74 4.58 19.52
N LYS A 53 -43.41 4.79 20.80
CA LYS A 53 -42.11 5.32 21.20
C LYS A 53 -40.98 4.37 20.82
N ALA A 54 -41.12 3.07 21.09
CA ALA A 54 -40.12 2.07 20.71
C ALA A 54 -39.93 1.97 19.20
N ILE A 55 -41.03 2.03 18.42
CA ILE A 55 -40.99 2.03 16.96
C ILE A 55 -40.26 3.26 16.43
N ASN A 56 -40.58 4.45 16.95
CA ASN A 56 -39.93 5.69 16.53
C ASN A 56 -38.44 5.69 16.88
N ALA A 57 -38.08 5.25 18.09
CA ALA A 57 -36.68 5.11 18.49
C ALA A 57 -35.92 4.11 17.61
N ASN A 58 -36.54 2.98 17.27
CA ASN A 58 -35.95 2.00 16.35
C ASN A 58 -35.76 2.59 14.94
N ARG A 59 -36.73 3.37 14.45
CA ARG A 59 -36.64 4.03 13.15
C ARG A 59 -35.52 5.07 13.10
N GLU A 60 -35.38 5.88 14.16
CA GLU A 60 -34.26 6.84 14.28
C GLU A 60 -32.92 6.12 14.32
N CYS A 61 -32.82 5.03 15.10
CA CYS A 61 -31.63 4.20 15.15
C CYS A 61 -31.28 3.59 13.79
N LEU A 62 -32.27 3.15 13.02
CA LEU A 62 -32.07 2.56 11.69
C LEU A 62 -31.58 3.61 10.68
N VAL A 63 -32.15 4.82 10.69
CA VAL A 63 -31.69 5.93 9.83
C VAL A 63 -30.26 6.35 10.18
N GLN A 64 -29.91 6.39 11.47
CA GLN A 64 -28.55 6.69 11.91
C GLN A 64 -27.56 5.61 11.42
N ALA A 65 -27.90 4.33 11.61
CA ALA A 65 -27.07 3.22 11.15
C ALA A 65 -26.89 3.21 9.62
N GLU A 66 -27.94 3.55 8.86
CA GLU A 66 -27.86 3.69 7.40
C GLU A 66 -26.91 4.83 6.99
N SER A 67 -26.97 5.98 7.68
CA SER A 67 -26.03 7.07 7.43
C SER A 67 -24.58 6.72 7.77
N GLU A 68 -24.36 5.96 8.84
CA GLU A 68 -23.02 5.50 9.23
C GLU A 68 -22.48 4.48 8.23
N MET A 69 -23.33 3.57 7.74
CA MET A 69 -22.97 2.60 6.71
C MET A 69 -22.56 3.29 5.41
N LEU A 70 -23.35 4.28 4.94
CA LEU A 70 -23.03 5.06 3.74
C LEU A 70 -21.68 5.80 3.88
N GLN A 71 -21.43 6.44 5.02
CA GLN A 71 -20.14 7.10 5.27
C GLN A 71 -18.97 6.11 5.24
N LEU A 72 -19.20 4.89 5.73
CA LEU A 72 -18.19 3.85 5.73
C LEU A 72 -17.94 3.33 4.31
N GLU A 73 -18.97 3.13 3.50
CA GLU A 73 -18.85 2.76 2.08
C GLU A 73 -18.06 3.81 1.30
N ASP A 74 -18.38 5.09 1.45
CA ASP A 74 -17.63 6.19 0.84
C ASP A 74 -16.15 6.15 1.27
N SER A 75 -15.88 5.89 2.56
CA SER A 75 -14.50 5.79 3.07
C SER A 75 -13.73 4.59 2.52
N PHE A 76 -14.42 3.48 2.25
CA PHE A 76 -13.82 2.28 1.66
C PHE A 76 -13.45 2.52 0.19
N GLU A 77 -14.29 3.20 -0.58
CA GLU A 77 -14.00 3.55 -1.98
C GLU A 77 -12.80 4.51 -2.08
N ASP A 78 -12.72 5.48 -1.16
CA ASP A 78 -11.56 6.37 -1.03
C ASP A 78 -10.28 5.59 -0.68
N GLU A 79 -10.36 4.64 0.27
CA GLU A 79 -9.23 3.79 0.65
C GLU A 79 -8.80 2.85 -0.47
N GLN A 80 -9.74 2.24 -1.18
CA GLN A 80 -9.45 1.39 -2.33
C GLN A 80 -8.74 2.20 -3.41
N THR A 81 -9.26 3.38 -3.74
CA THR A 81 -8.62 4.29 -4.70
C THR A 81 -7.22 4.68 -4.25
N PHE A 82 -7.02 4.92 -2.94
CA PHE A 82 -5.71 5.19 -2.38
C PHE A 82 -4.76 4.01 -2.55
N ILE A 83 -5.17 2.78 -2.18
CA ILE A 83 -4.35 1.57 -2.28
C ILE A 83 -3.99 1.31 -3.74
N GLU A 84 -4.95 1.39 -4.67
CA GLU A 84 -4.69 1.17 -6.09
C GLU A 84 -3.66 2.17 -6.63
N LYS A 85 -3.79 3.46 -6.31
CA LYS A 85 -2.82 4.48 -6.74
C LYS A 85 -1.47 4.39 -6.02
N PHE A 86 -1.47 4.03 -4.74
CA PHE A 86 -0.26 3.92 -3.92
C PHE A 86 0.55 2.67 -4.28
N ALA A 87 -0.12 1.53 -4.43
CA ALA A 87 0.47 0.23 -4.73
C ALA A 87 0.68 0.03 -6.24
N SER A 88 0.05 0.83 -7.10
CA SER A 88 0.38 0.82 -8.54
C SER A 88 1.79 1.37 -8.80
N GLY A 89 2.43 0.79 -9.79
CA GLY A 89 3.79 1.12 -10.21
C GLY A 89 4.56 -0.13 -10.63
N ASP A 90 5.57 0.07 -11.46
CA ASP A 90 6.51 -0.99 -11.80
C ASP A 90 7.37 -1.32 -10.57
N ALA A 91 7.51 -2.61 -10.24
CA ALA A 91 8.46 -3.05 -9.22
C ALA A 91 9.90 -2.62 -9.54
N LYS A 92 10.20 -2.31 -10.82
CA LYS A 92 11.47 -1.72 -11.26
C LYS A 92 11.68 -0.28 -10.78
N ASP A 93 10.63 0.44 -10.39
CA ASP A 93 10.72 1.79 -9.83
C ASP A 93 11.09 1.80 -8.34
N VAL A 94 11.14 0.63 -7.69
CA VAL A 94 11.53 0.50 -6.28
C VAL A 94 13.05 0.51 -6.15
N VAL A 95 13.55 1.47 -5.36
CA VAL A 95 14.97 1.67 -5.09
C VAL A 95 15.25 1.42 -3.62
N ALA A 96 16.28 0.62 -3.35
CA ALA A 96 16.86 0.48 -2.02
C ALA A 96 18.07 1.43 -1.87
N LEU A 97 18.13 2.14 -0.74
CA LEU A 97 19.19 3.07 -0.36
C LEU A 97 19.84 2.59 0.93
N ASN A 98 21.16 2.54 0.97
CA ASN A 98 21.93 2.18 2.17
C ASN A 98 22.45 3.48 2.78
N VAL A 99 21.72 4.01 3.75
CA VAL A 99 22.08 5.25 4.43
C VAL A 99 22.90 4.90 5.65
N THR A 100 24.24 4.90 5.53
CA THR A 100 25.18 4.56 6.62
C THR A 100 24.76 3.29 7.40
N GLY A 101 24.49 2.19 6.68
CA GLY A 101 24.06 0.91 7.26
C GLY A 101 22.57 0.77 7.52
N THR A 102 21.78 1.83 7.36
CA THR A 102 20.31 1.77 7.46
C THR A 102 19.71 1.65 6.06
N ILE A 103 19.03 0.52 5.78
CA ILE A 103 18.35 0.31 4.51
C ILE A 103 17.02 1.08 4.50
N MET A 104 16.83 1.91 3.48
CA MET A 104 15.59 2.63 3.21
C MET A 104 15.10 2.26 1.82
N VAL A 105 13.79 2.03 1.66
CA VAL A 105 13.20 1.66 0.36
C VAL A 105 12.22 2.74 -0.08
N THR A 106 12.31 3.18 -1.32
CA THR A 106 11.41 4.22 -1.86
C THR A 106 11.18 4.01 -3.35
N LYS A 107 10.23 4.74 -3.93
CA LYS A 107 10.09 4.81 -5.39
C LYS A 107 11.09 5.81 -5.96
N ARG A 108 11.64 5.53 -7.13
CA ARG A 108 12.52 6.43 -7.89
C ARG A 108 11.82 7.74 -8.22
N SER A 109 10.54 7.66 -8.63
CA SER A 109 9.66 8.83 -8.80
C SER A 109 9.62 9.76 -7.58
N THR A 110 9.81 9.25 -6.36
CA THR A 110 9.92 10.07 -5.14
C THR A 110 11.27 10.80 -5.04
N LEU A 111 12.36 10.16 -5.47
CA LEU A 111 13.69 10.76 -5.47
C LEU A 111 13.80 11.85 -6.57
N CYS A 112 13.01 11.70 -7.63
CA CYS A 112 12.94 12.63 -8.77
C CYS A 112 11.89 13.74 -8.61
N THR A 113 11.23 13.88 -7.45
CA THR A 113 10.17 14.89 -7.25
C THR A 113 10.62 16.33 -7.48
N ALA A 114 11.91 16.64 -7.30
CA ALA A 114 12.50 17.93 -7.67
C ALA A 114 13.54 17.74 -8.77
N GLU A 115 13.16 18.05 -10.01
CA GLU A 115 13.92 17.75 -11.24
C GLU A 115 15.34 18.35 -11.25
N ASP A 116 15.54 19.49 -10.59
CA ASP A 116 16.81 20.20 -10.50
C ASP A 116 17.73 19.70 -9.37
N SER A 117 17.26 18.79 -8.53
CA SER A 117 18.04 18.25 -7.42
C SER A 117 19.14 17.29 -7.89
N ALA A 118 20.25 17.25 -7.15
CA ALA A 118 21.31 16.26 -7.37
C ALA A 118 20.79 14.83 -7.16
N LEU A 119 19.78 14.66 -6.31
CA LEU A 119 19.09 13.40 -6.10
C LEU A 119 18.35 12.98 -7.37
N ALA A 120 17.54 13.84 -7.97
CA ALA A 120 16.85 13.54 -9.24
C ALA A 120 17.84 13.20 -10.36
N GLN A 121 18.95 13.94 -10.46
CA GLN A 121 19.99 13.66 -11.46
C GLN A 121 20.68 12.31 -11.27
N GLN A 122 20.78 11.81 -10.04
CA GLN A 122 21.38 10.51 -9.75
C GLN A 122 20.44 9.34 -10.13
N PHE A 123 19.13 9.57 -10.07
CA PHE A 123 18.10 8.56 -10.29
C PHE A 123 17.31 8.77 -11.61
N ASP A 124 17.80 9.66 -12.48
CA ASP A 124 17.27 9.89 -13.81
C ASP A 124 17.44 8.65 -14.71
N ASP A 125 16.46 8.37 -15.57
CA ASP A 125 16.43 7.18 -16.44
C ASP A 125 17.68 7.06 -17.32
N SER A 126 18.22 8.19 -17.75
CA SER A 126 19.40 8.26 -18.61
C SER A 126 20.70 7.83 -17.92
N LYS A 127 20.80 7.94 -16.59
CA LYS A 127 22.02 7.69 -15.81
C LYS A 127 21.90 6.49 -14.88
N TRP A 128 20.70 6.27 -14.33
CA TRP A 128 20.41 5.18 -13.41
C TRP A 128 20.59 3.80 -14.07
N THR A 129 20.27 3.72 -15.36
CA THR A 129 20.47 2.51 -16.17
C THR A 129 21.93 2.05 -16.22
N GLU A 130 22.90 2.93 -15.95
CA GLU A 130 24.34 2.61 -16.01
C GLU A 130 24.98 2.29 -14.65
N GLN A 131 24.45 2.82 -13.53
CA GLN A 131 25.13 2.74 -12.20
C GLN A 131 24.74 1.55 -11.31
N GLY A 132 23.78 0.71 -11.71
CA GLY A 132 23.38 -0.45 -10.91
C GLY A 132 22.76 -1.63 -11.67
N CYS A 133 22.59 -1.53 -12.99
CA CYS A 133 21.89 -2.55 -13.79
C CYS A 133 22.83 -3.41 -14.66
N SER A 134 24.14 -3.27 -14.57
CA SER A 134 25.07 -4.07 -15.39
C SER A 134 25.29 -5.50 -14.84
N ALA A 135 24.92 -5.76 -13.60
CA ALA A 135 24.69 -7.14 -13.13
C ALA A 135 23.21 -7.46 -13.40
N PRO A 136 22.89 -8.35 -14.36
CA PRO A 136 21.50 -8.74 -14.58
C PRO A 136 20.94 -9.25 -13.25
N ARG A 137 19.76 -8.75 -12.87
CA ARG A 137 19.07 -9.19 -11.65
C ARG A 137 19.00 -10.70 -11.71
N VAL A 138 19.63 -11.39 -10.76
CA VAL A 138 19.73 -12.86 -10.80
C VAL A 138 18.35 -13.49 -10.95
N MET A 139 17.32 -12.89 -10.35
CA MET A 139 15.92 -13.29 -10.51
C MET A 139 15.38 -13.33 -11.95
N GLU A 140 16.00 -12.58 -12.87
CA GLU A 140 15.63 -12.45 -14.28
C GLU A 140 16.51 -13.31 -15.20
N TRP A 141 17.49 -14.04 -14.66
CA TRP A 141 18.39 -14.85 -15.47
C TRP A 141 17.67 -16.00 -16.16
N THR A 142 17.98 -16.15 -17.46
CA THR A 142 17.61 -17.32 -18.24
C THR A 142 18.45 -18.54 -17.85
N PRO A 143 18.02 -19.77 -18.20
CA PRO A 143 18.83 -20.97 -18.00
C PRO A 143 20.23 -20.88 -18.63
N ASP A 144 20.37 -20.18 -19.76
CA ASP A 144 21.67 -19.91 -20.41
C ASP A 144 22.59 -19.06 -19.53
N GLU A 145 22.05 -18.00 -18.93
CA GLU A 145 22.79 -17.09 -18.06
C GLU A 145 23.19 -17.80 -16.76
N VAL A 146 22.29 -18.60 -16.17
CA VAL A 146 22.58 -19.47 -15.02
C VAL A 146 23.70 -20.47 -15.34
N SER A 147 23.64 -21.13 -16.49
CA SER A 147 24.67 -22.07 -16.94
C SER A 147 26.02 -21.37 -17.13
N THR A 148 26.01 -20.19 -17.75
CA THR A 148 27.22 -19.37 -17.98
C THR A 148 27.85 -18.93 -16.66
N TRP A 149 27.04 -18.48 -15.70
CA TRP A 149 27.50 -18.16 -14.35
C TRP A 149 28.13 -19.40 -13.67
N ALA A 150 27.48 -20.56 -13.75
CA ALA A 150 27.99 -21.79 -13.14
C ALA A 150 29.36 -22.19 -13.70
N LYS A 151 29.60 -22.00 -15.01
CA LYS A 151 30.92 -22.23 -15.66
C LYS A 151 32.01 -21.29 -15.15
N SER A 152 31.65 -20.09 -14.69
CA SER A 152 32.62 -19.11 -14.20
C SER A 152 33.17 -19.44 -12.81
N ILE A 153 32.52 -20.34 -12.06
CA ILE A 153 32.91 -20.70 -10.69
C ILE A 153 34.13 -21.61 -10.72
N LYS A 154 35.26 -21.09 -10.24
CA LYS A 154 36.49 -21.87 -10.10
C LYS A 154 36.30 -23.06 -9.16
N GLY A 155 36.61 -24.26 -9.65
CA GLY A 155 36.59 -25.50 -8.87
C GLY A 155 35.27 -26.28 -8.94
N LEU A 156 34.27 -25.79 -9.68
CA LEU A 156 33.12 -26.61 -10.10
C LEU A 156 33.41 -27.34 -11.41
N ASN A 157 32.84 -28.53 -11.56
CA ASN A 157 32.89 -29.30 -12.80
C ASN A 157 31.89 -28.72 -13.82
N GLU A 158 32.24 -28.71 -15.10
CA GLU A 158 31.36 -28.25 -16.18
C GLU A 158 30.05 -29.03 -16.25
N ASP A 159 30.04 -30.29 -15.84
CA ASP A 159 28.85 -31.14 -15.74
C ASP A 159 27.69 -30.47 -14.97
N PHE A 160 27.99 -29.59 -14.00
CA PHE A 160 26.97 -28.89 -13.23
C PHE A 160 26.30 -27.77 -14.03
N SER A 161 27.06 -27.08 -14.88
CA SER A 161 26.49 -26.06 -15.76
C SER A 161 25.53 -26.67 -16.77
N VAL A 162 25.83 -27.89 -17.24
CA VAL A 162 24.96 -28.67 -18.11
C VAL A 162 23.72 -29.13 -17.34
N MET A 163 23.89 -29.66 -16.13
CA MET A 163 22.76 -30.08 -15.29
C MET A 163 21.78 -28.95 -14.99
N LEU A 164 22.26 -27.76 -14.62
CA LEU A 164 21.39 -26.59 -14.39
C LEU A 164 20.63 -26.19 -15.66
N TYR A 165 21.29 -26.26 -16.81
CA TYR A 165 20.69 -25.95 -18.11
C TYR A 165 19.65 -26.99 -18.54
N GLU A 166 19.97 -28.28 -18.44
CA GLU A 166 19.06 -29.39 -18.80
C GLU A 166 17.81 -29.48 -17.92
N ASN A 167 17.87 -28.94 -16.72
CA ASN A 167 16.71 -28.83 -15.82
C ASN A 167 15.99 -27.49 -15.96
N ASP A 168 16.32 -26.68 -16.96
CA ASP A 168 15.74 -25.35 -17.22
C ASP A 168 15.76 -24.42 -15.99
N ILE A 169 16.80 -24.52 -15.15
CA ILE A 169 16.87 -23.75 -13.91
C ILE A 169 17.02 -22.26 -14.22
N THR A 170 15.99 -21.49 -13.90
CA THR A 170 16.00 -20.02 -13.98
C THR A 170 16.74 -19.42 -12.79
N GLY A 171 17.12 -18.15 -12.88
CA GLY A 171 17.85 -17.53 -11.77
C GLY A 171 17.00 -17.33 -10.50
N ARG A 172 15.67 -17.25 -10.61
CA ARG A 172 14.77 -17.30 -9.43
C ARG A 172 14.87 -18.65 -8.72
N GLU A 173 14.86 -19.74 -9.47
CA GLU A 173 14.96 -21.10 -8.93
C GLU A 173 16.35 -21.37 -8.39
N LEU A 174 17.41 -20.87 -9.06
CA LEU A 174 18.78 -20.92 -8.58
C LEU A 174 18.91 -20.38 -7.16
N LEU A 175 18.33 -19.20 -6.89
CA LEU A 175 18.35 -18.58 -5.56
C LEU A 175 17.52 -19.35 -4.51
N ALA A 176 16.60 -20.21 -4.95
CA ALA A 176 15.78 -21.05 -4.09
C ALA A 176 16.34 -22.47 -3.91
N LEU A 177 17.44 -22.83 -4.60
CA LEU A 177 18.02 -24.17 -4.51
C LEU A 177 18.48 -24.48 -3.09
N SER A 178 17.91 -25.54 -2.53
CA SER A 178 18.28 -26.07 -1.23
C SER A 178 19.27 -27.22 -1.36
N PHE A 179 19.92 -27.56 -0.25
CA PHE A 179 20.78 -28.75 -0.16
C PHE A 179 20.07 -30.03 -0.62
N GLU A 180 18.78 -30.20 -0.28
CA GLU A 180 18.01 -31.38 -0.68
C GLU A 180 17.66 -31.36 -2.17
N ALA A 181 17.32 -30.19 -2.73
CA ALA A 181 17.07 -30.06 -4.17
C ALA A 181 18.32 -30.44 -4.99
N LEU A 182 19.49 -29.96 -4.58
CA LEU A 182 20.77 -30.29 -5.22
C LEU A 182 21.08 -31.80 -5.17
N LYS A 183 20.78 -32.46 -4.04
CA LYS A 183 20.92 -33.92 -3.94
C LYS A 183 19.98 -34.66 -4.90
N VAL A 184 18.72 -34.24 -5.01
CA VAL A 184 17.73 -34.83 -5.91
C VAL A 184 18.17 -34.66 -7.38
N MET A 185 18.80 -33.54 -7.71
CA MET A 185 19.42 -33.31 -9.03
C MET A 185 20.64 -34.21 -9.33
N GLY A 186 21.10 -35.00 -8.36
CA GLY A 186 22.18 -35.96 -8.55
C GLY A 186 23.56 -35.48 -8.08
N LEU A 187 23.65 -34.34 -7.37
CA LEU A 187 24.90 -33.90 -6.75
C LEU A 187 25.24 -34.78 -5.53
N LYS A 188 26.16 -35.73 -5.73
CA LYS A 188 26.61 -36.66 -4.67
C LYS A 188 27.79 -36.15 -3.85
N ARG A 189 28.64 -35.29 -4.43
CA ARG A 189 29.88 -34.82 -3.79
C ARG A 189 29.58 -33.65 -2.85
N VAL A 190 29.68 -33.91 -1.54
CA VAL A 190 29.41 -32.92 -0.48
C VAL A 190 30.18 -31.62 -0.67
N GLY A 191 31.47 -31.69 -1.02
CA GLY A 191 32.30 -30.50 -1.24
C GLY A 191 31.81 -29.60 -2.38
N THR A 192 31.28 -30.19 -3.45
CA THR A 192 30.69 -29.44 -4.57
C THR A 192 29.40 -28.76 -4.14
N VAL A 193 28.52 -29.49 -3.45
CA VAL A 193 27.25 -28.93 -2.96
C VAL A 193 27.50 -27.74 -2.02
N ALA A 194 28.45 -27.88 -1.10
CA ALA A 194 28.82 -26.80 -0.19
C ALA A 194 29.40 -25.58 -0.93
N LEU A 195 30.24 -25.79 -1.94
CA LEU A 195 30.79 -24.70 -2.76
C LEU A 195 29.69 -23.99 -3.54
N LEU A 196 28.80 -24.74 -4.20
CA LEU A 196 27.71 -24.17 -4.98
C LEU A 196 26.75 -23.36 -4.09
N LEU A 197 26.33 -23.90 -2.95
CA LEU A 197 25.49 -23.16 -2.00
C LEU A 197 26.16 -21.87 -1.52
N LYS A 198 27.48 -21.89 -1.27
CA LYS A 198 28.24 -20.70 -0.88
C LYS A 198 28.28 -19.66 -2.00
N GLU A 199 28.44 -20.07 -3.25
CA GLU A 199 28.42 -19.14 -4.39
C GLU A 199 27.01 -18.61 -4.66
N ILE A 200 25.95 -19.43 -4.51
CA ILE A 200 24.55 -18.96 -4.57
C ILE A 200 24.29 -17.94 -3.47
N GLU A 201 24.77 -18.16 -2.23
CA GLU A 201 24.61 -17.22 -1.13
C GLU A 201 25.34 -15.89 -1.40
N LYS A 202 26.56 -15.94 -1.96
CA LYS A 202 27.27 -14.73 -2.40
C LYS A 202 26.53 -14.02 -3.51
N LEU A 203 25.98 -14.77 -4.46
CA LEU A 203 25.23 -14.25 -5.59
C LEU A 203 23.95 -13.55 -5.11
N ASP A 204 23.20 -14.18 -4.21
CA ASP A 204 22.02 -13.61 -3.55
C ASP A 204 22.36 -12.31 -2.82
N LYS A 205 23.41 -12.30 -1.99
CA LYS A 205 23.90 -11.09 -1.31
C LYS A 205 24.29 -9.99 -2.31
N SER A 206 25.09 -10.32 -3.32
CA SER A 206 25.55 -9.36 -4.33
C SER A 206 24.39 -8.79 -5.16
N SER A 207 23.37 -9.61 -5.43
CA SER A 207 22.15 -9.18 -6.13
C SER A 207 21.28 -8.23 -5.29
N ARG A 208 21.37 -8.33 -3.96
CA ARG A 208 20.71 -7.44 -3.00
C ARG A 208 21.56 -6.20 -2.67
N ASP A 209 22.88 -6.28 -2.85
CA ASP A 209 23.86 -5.22 -2.58
C ASP A 209 23.93 -4.16 -3.70
N ILE A 210 23.04 -4.21 -4.71
CA ILE A 210 22.76 -3.09 -5.61
C ILE A 210 21.95 -2.03 -4.84
N VAL A 211 22.55 -1.49 -3.78
CA VAL A 211 21.96 -0.47 -2.94
C VAL A 211 22.80 0.79 -3.10
N THR A 212 22.16 1.90 -3.46
CA THR A 212 22.89 3.17 -3.54
C THR A 212 23.35 3.57 -2.14
N LEU A 213 24.67 3.68 -1.95
CA LEU A 213 25.27 4.08 -0.69
C LEU A 213 25.08 5.58 -0.49
N ILE A 214 24.59 5.96 0.69
CA ILE A 214 24.41 7.34 1.12
C ILE A 214 25.15 7.56 2.44
N GLU A 215 26.23 8.34 2.37
CA GLU A 215 27.11 8.65 3.49
C GLU A 215 26.62 9.84 4.33
N HIS A 216 25.35 9.80 4.69
CA HIS A 216 24.71 10.82 5.53
C HIS A 216 23.95 10.23 6.71
N SER A 217 23.58 11.09 7.65
CA SER A 217 22.79 10.71 8.82
C SER A 217 21.46 10.07 8.40
N PRO A 218 21.18 8.81 8.79
CA PRO A 218 19.92 8.14 8.47
C PRO A 218 18.70 8.93 8.92
N TYR A 219 18.78 9.56 10.09
CA TYR A 219 17.72 10.40 10.62
C TYR A 219 17.43 11.61 9.72
N CYS A 220 18.47 12.33 9.29
CA CYS A 220 18.30 13.54 8.49
C CYS A 220 17.85 13.21 7.08
N PHE A 221 18.45 12.19 6.46
CA PHE A 221 18.05 11.72 5.14
C PHE A 221 16.62 11.17 5.16
N GLY A 222 16.26 10.41 6.19
CA GLY A 222 14.89 9.91 6.38
C GLY A 222 13.86 11.02 6.44
N LYS A 223 14.11 12.10 7.20
CA LYS A 223 13.21 13.27 7.24
C LYS A 223 13.03 13.94 5.89
N MET A 224 14.11 14.05 5.13
CA MET A 224 14.09 14.59 3.77
C MET A 224 13.27 13.68 2.85
N LEU A 225 13.53 12.36 2.89
CA LEU A 225 12.85 11.35 2.08
C LEU A 225 11.36 11.27 2.39
N ASP A 226 10.96 11.31 3.66
CA ASP A 226 9.56 11.30 4.07
C ASP A 226 8.80 12.50 3.53
N TYR A 227 9.43 13.68 3.51
CA TYR A 227 8.83 14.87 2.92
C TYR A 227 8.66 14.73 1.39
N LEU A 228 9.64 14.17 0.70
CA LEU A 228 9.52 13.86 -0.73
C LEU A 228 8.38 12.88 -0.99
N ARG A 229 8.24 11.82 -0.17
CA ARG A 229 7.12 10.87 -0.26
C ARG A 229 5.78 11.60 -0.13
N LEU A 230 5.64 12.46 0.87
CA LEU A 230 4.40 13.24 1.06
C LEU A 230 4.15 14.21 -0.10
N LYS A 231 5.18 14.84 -0.66
CA LYS A 231 5.04 15.70 -1.84
C LYS A 231 4.57 14.93 -3.06
N GLN A 232 5.09 13.73 -3.27
CA GLN A 232 4.68 12.85 -4.36
C GLN A 232 3.22 12.38 -4.20
N LEU A 233 2.80 12.03 -2.99
CA LEU A 233 1.40 11.68 -2.73
C LEU A 233 0.46 12.87 -2.99
N HIS A 234 0.90 14.07 -2.60
CA HIS A 234 0.15 15.29 -2.88
C HIS A 234 0.05 15.57 -4.39
N SER A 235 1.13 15.42 -5.16
CA SER A 235 1.10 15.64 -6.61
C SER A 235 0.21 14.62 -7.35
N GLN A 236 0.02 13.43 -6.77
CA GLN A 236 -0.92 12.41 -7.25
C GLN A 236 -2.38 12.63 -6.81
N GLY A 237 -2.65 13.71 -6.06
CA GLY A 237 -3.99 13.99 -5.54
C GLY A 237 -4.42 13.08 -4.39
N LEU A 238 -3.49 12.35 -3.77
CA LEU A 238 -3.76 11.47 -2.63
C LEU A 238 -3.75 12.20 -1.28
N LEU A 239 -3.27 13.45 -1.26
CA LEU A 239 -3.32 14.32 -0.08
C LEU A 239 -4.04 15.62 -0.44
N ALA A 240 -5.07 15.98 0.32
CA ALA A 240 -5.85 17.19 0.11
C ALA A 240 -5.10 18.49 0.48
N LYS A 241 -4.07 18.39 1.33
CA LYS A 241 -3.30 19.55 1.83
C LYS A 241 -1.84 19.41 1.46
N HIS A 242 -1.20 20.55 1.17
CA HIS A 242 0.24 20.58 0.98
C HIS A 242 0.98 20.04 2.22
N PRO A 243 2.00 19.18 2.02
CA PRO A 243 2.80 18.66 3.13
C PRO A 243 3.46 19.76 3.94
N ALA A 244 3.40 19.65 5.26
CA ALA A 244 4.14 20.51 6.16
C ALA A 244 5.65 20.29 6.01
N LEU A 245 6.44 21.34 6.28
CA LEU A 245 7.90 21.26 6.24
C LEU A 245 8.42 20.23 7.27
N PRO A 246 9.59 19.59 7.00
CA PRO A 246 10.17 18.61 7.90
C PRO A 246 10.46 19.19 9.30
N ILE A 247 9.92 18.52 10.33
CA ILE A 247 10.23 18.85 11.72
C ILE A 247 11.42 18.02 12.17
N VAL A 248 12.49 18.71 12.55
CA VAL A 248 13.79 18.14 12.94
C VAL A 248 14.15 18.63 14.33
N CYS A 249 14.67 17.75 15.19
CA CYS A 249 15.15 18.13 16.52
C CYS A 249 16.28 19.16 16.43
N ASP A 250 16.32 20.11 17.37
CA ASP A 250 17.27 21.23 17.36
C ASP A 250 18.74 20.79 17.25
N SER A 251 19.09 19.69 17.91
CA SER A 251 20.44 19.10 17.87
C SER A 251 20.86 18.61 16.48
N GLN A 252 19.91 18.28 15.60
CA GLN A 252 20.14 17.77 14.25
C GLN A 252 19.89 18.82 13.16
N LYS A 253 19.30 19.98 13.47
CA LYS A 253 18.91 21.00 12.49
C LYS A 253 20.06 21.41 11.56
N LYS A 254 21.22 21.75 12.12
CA LYS A 254 22.43 22.09 11.33
C LYS A 254 22.89 20.95 10.41
N ARG A 255 22.73 19.70 10.84
CA ARG A 255 23.11 18.52 10.03
C ARG A 255 22.08 18.29 8.93
N PHE A 256 20.80 18.45 9.24
CA PHE A 256 19.72 18.37 8.27
C PHE A 256 19.89 19.41 7.16
N ASP A 257 20.12 20.68 7.50
CA ASP A 257 20.36 21.74 6.50
C ASP A 257 21.52 21.40 5.56
N LYS A 258 22.59 20.77 6.07
CA LYS A 258 23.73 20.33 5.25
C LYS A 258 23.34 19.21 4.30
N VAL A 259 22.61 18.20 4.77
CA VAL A 259 22.14 17.09 3.93
C VAL A 259 21.21 17.61 2.84
N VAL A 260 20.27 18.49 3.18
CA VAL A 260 19.36 19.09 2.19
C VAL A 260 20.14 19.90 1.17
N LYS A 261 21.04 20.80 1.58
CA LYS A 261 21.82 21.61 0.63
C LYS A 261 22.77 20.80 -0.26
N TYR A 262 23.19 19.62 0.19
CA TYR A 262 23.99 18.71 -0.62
C TYR A 262 23.17 18.13 -1.77
N TYR A 263 21.97 17.61 -1.49
CA TYR A 263 21.10 17.01 -2.51
C TYR A 263 20.27 18.03 -3.30
N PHE A 264 20.01 19.19 -2.72
CA PHE A 264 19.21 20.28 -3.26
C PHE A 264 20.05 21.55 -3.23
N PRO A 265 21.01 21.71 -4.16
CA PRO A 265 21.89 22.88 -4.17
C PRO A 265 21.17 24.16 -4.60
N GLY A 266 21.58 25.29 -4.03
CA GLY A 266 21.07 26.62 -4.41
C GLY A 266 19.63 26.86 -3.97
N GLU A 267 18.81 27.37 -4.89
CA GLU A 267 17.41 27.72 -4.63
C GLU A 267 16.52 26.49 -4.40
N SER A 268 16.91 25.32 -4.95
CA SER A 268 16.20 24.05 -4.73
C SER A 268 16.15 23.65 -3.25
N ALA A 269 17.09 24.09 -2.41
CA ALA A 269 17.04 23.83 -0.96
C ALA A 269 15.76 24.36 -0.30
N LYS A 270 15.20 25.48 -0.81
CA LYS A 270 13.96 26.08 -0.30
C LYS A 270 12.76 25.15 -0.48
N PHE A 271 12.84 24.21 -1.43
CA PHE A 271 11.81 23.19 -1.63
C PHE A 271 11.55 22.38 -0.36
N ILE A 272 12.59 22.16 0.46
CA ILE A 272 12.52 21.35 1.70
C ILE A 272 12.69 22.21 2.95
N LEU A 273 13.49 23.28 2.90
CA LEU A 273 13.78 24.12 4.08
C LEU A 273 12.77 25.24 4.30
N GLY A 274 11.97 25.60 3.29
CA GLY A 274 11.14 26.81 3.30
C GLY A 274 11.88 28.04 2.81
#